data_AF-A0A497TP07-F1
#
_entry.id   AF-A0A497TP07-F1
#
_cell.length_a   1.000
_cell.length_b   1.000
_cell.length_c   1.000
_cell.angle_alpha   90.00
_cell.angle_beta   90.00
_cell.angle_gamma   90.00
#
_symmetry.space_group_name_H-M   'P 1'
#
loop_
_entity.id
_entity.type
_entity.pdbx_description
1 polymer ?
#
loop_
_entity_poly.entity_id
_entity_poly.type
_entity_poly.pdbx_seq_one_letter_code
_entity_poly.pdbx_strand_id
1 'polypeptide(L)'
;MTEKSSVERIMTVPLSRGFIKAPKNKKAVMAVRTLRRFVSRHTKTDEENVKISHGVNEKIWIRSIQKPPGKIKVKVLKEGDIVRVLLPEEEIKKKSEVKKTEESKEKSQESEKVSEKSEKKETESAKPSKVESQNKTTTEEQTKITKK
;
A
#
# COMPACT_ATOMS: atom_id res chain seq x y z
N MET A 1 19.22 -26.96 18.27
CA MET A 1 18.04 -26.45 19.02
C MET A 1 17.92 -24.97 18.67
N THR A 2 16.84 -24.54 18.01
CA THR A 2 16.67 -23.14 17.61
C THR A 2 15.44 -22.59 18.32
N GLU A 3 15.64 -22.13 19.55
CA GLU A 3 14.59 -21.41 20.27
C GLU A 3 14.30 -20.10 19.53
N LYS A 4 13.07 -19.99 19.01
CA LYS A 4 12.64 -18.87 18.17
C LYS A 4 12.31 -17.68 19.06
N SER A 5 13.35 -17.08 19.62
CA SER A 5 13.29 -15.92 20.52
C SER A 5 12.74 -14.69 19.81
N SER A 6 11.42 -14.55 19.89
CA SER A 6 10.69 -13.42 19.33
C SER A 6 10.72 -12.24 20.30
N VAL A 7 11.40 -11.16 19.92
CA VAL A 7 11.45 -9.94 20.74
C VAL A 7 10.56 -8.87 20.11
N GLU A 8 9.50 -8.50 20.83
CA GLU A 8 8.63 -7.38 20.47
C GLU A 8 8.99 -6.12 21.25
N ARG A 9 9.03 -4.95 20.59
CA ARG A 9 9.15 -3.66 21.28
C ARG A 9 8.46 -2.55 20.52
N ILE A 10 7.68 -1.73 21.22
CA ILE A 10 7.16 -0.46 20.70
C ILE A 10 8.15 0.64 21.06
N MET A 11 8.57 1.44 20.07
CA MET A 11 9.52 2.53 20.25
C MET A 11 9.15 3.76 19.40
N THR A 12 9.59 4.94 19.83
CA THR A 12 9.42 6.19 19.06
C THR A 12 10.70 6.52 18.32
N VAL A 13 10.66 6.51 16.99
CA VAL A 13 11.83 6.78 16.14
C VAL A 13 11.89 8.26 15.75
N PRO A 14 12.96 8.99 16.09
CA PRO A 14 13.16 10.39 15.69
C PRO A 14 13.75 10.49 14.27
N LEU A 15 12.89 10.50 13.25
CA LEU A 15 13.29 10.58 11.85
C LEU A 15 13.92 11.94 11.47
N SER A 16 13.54 13.02 12.17
CA SER A 16 14.03 14.38 11.90
C SER A 16 15.56 14.48 11.88
N ARG A 17 16.25 13.75 12.77
CA ARG A 17 17.72 13.73 12.87
C ARG A 17 18.41 13.42 11.53
N GLY A 18 17.82 12.58 10.69
CA GLY A 18 18.45 12.15 9.43
C GLY A 18 18.06 12.98 8.21
N PHE A 19 16.81 13.47 8.12
CA PHE A 19 16.38 14.24 6.96
C PHE A 19 16.59 15.77 7.07
N ILE A 20 16.96 16.29 8.25
CA ILE A 20 17.08 17.75 8.45
C ILE A 20 18.19 18.39 7.58
N LYS A 21 19.30 17.66 7.38
CA LYS A 21 20.43 18.06 6.50
C LYS A 21 20.19 17.74 5.02
N ALA A 22 19.11 17.04 4.67
CA ALA A 22 18.84 16.59 3.31
C ALA A 22 18.09 17.65 2.49
N PRO A 23 18.32 17.74 1.16
CA PRO A 23 17.57 18.64 0.30
C PRO A 23 16.09 18.25 0.27
N LYS A 24 15.19 19.22 0.07
CA LYS A 24 13.72 19.06 0.20
C LYS A 24 13.17 17.88 -0.63
N ASN A 25 13.73 17.63 -1.81
CA ASN A 25 13.36 16.54 -2.72
C ASN A 25 13.86 15.14 -2.31
N LYS A 26 14.62 14.99 -1.21
CA LYS A 26 15.12 13.69 -0.72
C LYS A 26 14.71 13.39 0.73
N LYS A 27 13.90 14.23 1.38
CA LYS A 27 13.63 14.13 2.83
C LYS A 27 12.88 12.85 3.22
N ALA A 28 11.79 12.47 2.54
CA ALA A 28 11.10 11.22 2.86
C ALA A 28 11.98 9.97 2.60
N VAL A 29 12.76 9.96 1.51
CA VAL A 29 13.73 8.87 1.21
C VAL A 29 14.79 8.76 2.31
N MET A 30 15.31 9.90 2.79
CA MET A 30 16.24 9.92 3.94
C MET A 30 15.57 9.50 5.25
N ALA A 31 14.30 9.81 5.46
CA ALA A 31 13.54 9.35 6.61
C ALA A 31 13.43 7.81 6.64
N VAL A 32 13.13 7.17 5.50
CA VAL A 32 13.11 5.69 5.38
C VAL A 32 14.48 5.07 5.68
N ARG A 33 15.58 5.64 5.15
CA ARG A 33 16.95 5.16 5.46
C ARG A 33 17.30 5.34 6.93
N THR A 34 16.91 6.47 7.52
CA THR A 34 17.09 6.76 8.95
C THR A 34 16.35 5.77 9.83
N LEU A 35 15.14 5.36 9.42
CA LEU A 35 14.37 4.32 10.10
C LEU A 35 15.10 2.96 10.08
N ARG A 36 15.58 2.51 8.91
CA ARG A 36 16.34 1.24 8.80
C ARG A 36 17.57 1.25 9.71
N ARG A 37 18.41 2.28 9.60
CA ARG A 37 19.62 2.44 10.41
C ARG A 37 19.32 2.54 11.92
N PHE A 38 18.22 3.19 12.29
CA PHE A 38 17.79 3.25 13.69
C PHE A 38 17.38 1.88 14.21
N VAL A 39 16.57 1.13 13.45
CA VAL A 39 16.13 -0.23 13.84
C VAL A 39 17.32 -1.18 13.92
N SER A 40 18.15 -1.25 12.87
CA SER A 40 19.40 -2.02 12.81
C SER A 40 20.27 -1.83 14.06
N ARG A 41 20.53 -0.57 14.44
CA ARG A 41 21.33 -0.23 15.64
C ARG A 41 20.73 -0.74 16.95
N HIS A 42 19.40 -0.83 17.07
CA HIS A 42 18.73 -1.27 18.30
C HIS A 42 18.51 -2.79 18.36
N THR A 43 18.28 -3.45 17.22
CA THR A 43 18.07 -4.91 17.16
C THR A 43 19.37 -5.70 17.01
N LYS A 44 20.49 -5.02 16.70
CA LYS A 44 21.78 -5.61 16.32
C LYS A 44 21.58 -6.56 15.12
N THR A 45 21.18 -5.98 14.01
CA THR A 45 20.83 -6.66 12.75
C THR A 45 21.28 -5.81 11.58
N ASP A 46 21.70 -6.43 10.47
CA ASP A 46 22.09 -5.74 9.24
C ASP A 46 20.92 -4.95 8.62
N GLU A 47 21.23 -3.82 7.94
CA GLU A 47 20.20 -2.93 7.37
C GLU A 47 19.36 -3.60 6.26
N GLU A 48 19.87 -4.66 5.64
CA GLU A 48 19.22 -5.41 4.56
C GLU A 48 18.10 -6.33 5.07
N ASN A 49 18.25 -6.87 6.29
CA ASN A 49 17.28 -7.76 6.93
C ASN A 49 16.10 -7.01 7.58
N VAL A 50 16.11 -5.66 7.55
CA VAL A 50 15.03 -4.81 8.08
C VAL A 50 13.91 -4.62 7.06
N LYS A 51 12.84 -5.38 7.22
CA LYS A 51 11.63 -5.33 6.37
C LYS A 51 10.62 -4.32 6.93
N ILE A 52 10.44 -3.22 6.21
CA ILE A 52 9.47 -2.16 6.53
C ILE A 52 8.12 -2.50 5.90
N SER A 53 7.05 -2.50 6.71
CA SER A 53 5.67 -2.67 6.24
C SER A 53 5.16 -1.49 5.41
N HIS A 54 4.11 -1.73 4.62
CA HIS A 54 3.53 -0.70 3.75
C HIS A 54 2.97 0.49 4.56
N GLY A 55 2.20 0.23 5.63
CA GLY A 55 1.62 1.28 6.48
C GLY A 55 2.66 2.20 7.14
N VAL A 56 3.83 1.67 7.49
CA VAL A 56 4.96 2.49 7.98
C VAL A 56 5.51 3.40 6.89
N ASN A 57 5.65 2.88 5.66
CA ASN A 57 6.06 3.69 4.53
C ASN A 57 5.02 4.78 4.22
N GLU A 58 3.74 4.42 4.04
CA GLU A 58 2.64 5.38 3.84
C GLU A 58 2.66 6.50 4.88
N LYS A 59 2.80 6.17 6.17
CA LYS A 59 2.87 7.17 7.25
C LYS A 59 4.00 8.19 7.07
N ILE A 60 5.14 7.77 6.51
CA ILE A 60 6.27 8.66 6.18
C ILE A 60 5.91 9.59 5.01
N TRP A 61 5.14 9.10 4.03
CA TRP A 61 4.79 9.82 2.80
C TRP A 61 3.47 10.63 2.85
N ILE A 62 2.66 10.55 3.92
CA ILE A 62 1.38 11.30 4.10
C ILE A 62 1.46 12.79 3.70
N ARG A 63 2.60 13.45 3.96
CA ARG A 63 2.81 14.90 3.71
C ARG A 63 3.71 15.17 2.49
N SER A 64 3.76 14.23 1.55
CA SER A 64 4.66 14.22 0.39
C SER A 64 6.15 14.24 0.77
N ILE A 65 7.02 14.21 -0.24
CA ILE A 65 8.48 14.01 -0.12
C ILE A 65 9.18 15.07 0.74
N GLN A 66 8.62 16.28 0.82
CA GLN A 66 9.26 17.46 1.42
C GLN A 66 9.08 17.59 2.94
N LYS A 67 7.97 17.07 3.49
CA LYS A 67 7.57 17.29 4.89
C LYS A 67 7.26 15.98 5.65
N PRO A 68 8.11 14.94 5.60
CA PRO A 68 7.89 13.70 6.34
C PRO A 68 7.75 13.98 7.86
N PRO A 69 7.00 13.14 8.60
CA PRO A 69 6.81 13.32 10.03
C PRO A 69 8.14 13.18 10.80
N GLY A 70 8.38 14.08 11.76
CA GLY A 70 9.65 14.13 12.50
C GLY A 70 9.84 13.01 13.54
N LYS A 71 8.74 12.40 14.00
CA LYS A 71 8.70 11.27 14.93
C LYS A 71 7.62 10.28 14.47
N ILE A 72 7.88 8.97 14.55
CA ILE A 72 6.86 7.92 14.35
C ILE A 72 6.95 6.91 15.51
N LYS A 73 5.81 6.49 16.06
CA LYS A 73 5.72 5.33 16.96
C LYS A 73 5.62 4.05 16.11
N VAL A 74 6.47 3.07 16.41
CA VAL A 74 6.68 1.89 15.56
C VAL A 74 6.77 0.65 16.44
N LYS A 75 6.10 -0.44 16.05
CA LYS A 75 6.28 -1.77 16.64
C LYS A 75 7.37 -2.50 15.86
N VAL A 76 8.39 -2.98 16.55
CA VAL A 76 9.49 -3.76 15.99
C VAL A 76 9.35 -5.20 16.47
N LEU A 77 9.34 -6.14 15.53
CA LEU A 77 9.36 -7.58 15.77
C LEU A 77 10.69 -8.14 15.28
N LYS A 78 11.46 -8.81 16.14
CA LYS A 78 12.66 -9.56 15.74
C LYS A 78 12.32 -11.05 15.65
N GLU A 79 12.42 -11.62 14.45
CA GLU A 79 12.23 -13.04 14.11
C GLU A 79 13.60 -13.63 13.74
N GLY A 80 14.44 -13.92 14.75
CA GLY A 80 15.83 -14.33 14.52
C GLY A 80 16.62 -13.21 13.82
N ASP A 81 17.06 -13.46 12.59
CA ASP A 81 17.82 -12.51 11.77
C ASP A 81 16.94 -11.47 11.08
N ILE A 82 15.65 -11.75 10.86
CA ILE A 82 14.72 -10.86 10.15
C ILE A 82 14.05 -9.91 11.14
N VAL A 83 14.00 -8.63 10.80
CA VAL A 83 13.30 -7.62 11.62
C VAL A 83 12.15 -7.02 10.84
N ARG A 84 10.93 -7.14 11.36
CA ARG A 84 9.73 -6.53 10.80
C ARG A 84 9.37 -5.25 11.54
N VAL A 85 8.99 -4.24 10.77
CA VAL A 85 8.71 -2.89 11.27
C VAL A 85 7.27 -2.52 10.91
N LEU A 86 6.41 -2.38 11.92
CA LEU A 86 4.94 -2.27 11.82
C LEU A 86 4.41 -1.00 12.48
N LEU A 87 3.20 -0.58 12.08
CA LEU A 87 2.46 0.47 12.78
C LEU A 87 1.77 -0.13 14.01
N PRO A 88 1.81 0.53 15.19
CA PRO A 88 1.06 0.06 16.36
C PRO A 88 -0.46 0.08 16.13
N GLU A 89 -0.94 0.89 15.19
CA GLU A 89 -2.36 1.00 14.81
C GLU A 89 -2.88 -0.23 14.04
N GLU A 90 -2.01 -0.97 13.34
CA GLU A 90 -2.41 -2.07 12.44
C GLU A 90 -3.03 -3.26 13.19
N GLU A 91 -2.79 -3.39 14.50
CA GLU A 91 -3.37 -4.45 15.33
C GLU A 91 -4.85 -4.20 15.68
N ILE A 92 -5.30 -2.93 15.68
CA ILE A 92 -6.69 -2.58 15.98
C ILE A 92 -7.62 -3.11 14.87
N LYS A 93 -7.20 -2.99 13.60
CA LYS A 93 -7.94 -3.54 12.46
C LYS A 93 -8.03 -5.07 12.52
N LYS A 94 -6.90 -5.77 12.75
CA LYS A 94 -6.89 -7.24 12.84
C LYS A 94 -7.78 -7.77 13.97
N LYS A 95 -7.81 -7.13 15.14
CA LYS A 95 -8.75 -7.51 16.22
C LYS A 95 -10.21 -7.20 15.88
N SER A 96 -10.48 -6.17 15.08
CA SER A 96 -11.84 -5.84 14.64
C SER A 96 -12.37 -6.75 13.51
N GLU A 97 -11.50 -7.25 12.63
CA GLU A 97 -11.88 -8.22 11.59
C GLU A 97 -12.12 -9.62 12.17
N VAL A 98 -11.24 -10.11 13.06
CA VAL A 98 -11.45 -11.41 13.72
C VAL A 98 -12.76 -11.45 14.51
N LYS A 99 -13.10 -10.37 15.24
CA LYS A 99 -14.41 -10.27 15.92
C LYS A 99 -15.60 -10.24 14.96
N LYS A 100 -15.47 -9.68 13.75
CA LYS A 100 -16.53 -9.73 12.73
C LYS A 100 -16.70 -11.10 12.07
N THR A 101 -15.64 -11.93 12.05
CA THR A 101 -15.67 -13.27 11.42
C THR A 101 -16.29 -14.34 12.32
N GLU A 102 -16.20 -14.21 13.64
CA GLU A 102 -16.86 -15.15 14.56
C GLU A 102 -18.39 -14.89 14.65
N GLU A 103 -18.81 -13.62 14.65
CA GLU A 103 -20.23 -13.21 14.77
C GLU A 103 -21.05 -13.43 13.48
N SER A 104 -20.40 -13.74 12.35
CA SER A 104 -21.08 -13.97 11.05
C SER A 104 -21.33 -15.44 10.71
N LYS A 105 -20.88 -16.39 11.54
CA LYS A 105 -20.99 -17.84 11.26
C LYS A 105 -22.26 -18.50 11.79
N GLU A 106 -22.99 -17.87 12.70
CA GLU A 106 -24.28 -18.37 13.21
C GLU A 106 -25.52 -17.88 12.42
N LYS A 107 -25.35 -16.95 11.48
CA LYS A 107 -26.48 -16.36 10.72
C LYS A 107 -26.64 -16.88 9.29
N SER A 108 -25.80 -17.82 8.85
CA SER A 108 -25.73 -18.32 7.48
C SER A 108 -26.46 -19.66 7.24
N GLN A 109 -27.39 -20.07 8.12
CA GLN A 109 -28.19 -21.30 7.96
C GLN A 109 -29.67 -21.07 7.64
N GLU A 110 -30.13 -19.82 7.50
CA GLU A 110 -31.57 -19.51 7.27
C GLU A 110 -31.88 -18.89 5.90
N SER A 111 -30.87 -18.51 5.10
CA SER A 111 -31.06 -17.88 3.79
C SER A 111 -31.06 -18.85 2.59
N GLU A 112 -30.78 -20.14 2.77
CA GLU A 112 -30.64 -21.12 1.66
C GLU A 112 -31.97 -21.64 1.07
N LYS A 113 -33.14 -21.09 1.44
CA LYS A 113 -34.44 -21.70 1.10
C LYS A 113 -35.45 -20.88 0.26
N VAL A 114 -35.07 -19.73 -0.32
CA VAL A 114 -36.07 -18.81 -0.96
C VAL A 114 -35.79 -18.38 -2.40
N SER A 115 -34.54 -18.31 -2.88
CA SER A 115 -34.24 -17.74 -4.23
C SER A 115 -34.08 -18.74 -5.38
N GLU A 116 -34.34 -20.03 -5.17
CA GLU A 116 -34.25 -21.09 -6.20
C GLU A 116 -35.46 -21.10 -7.18
N LYS A 117 -36.11 -19.94 -7.38
CA LYS A 117 -37.41 -19.81 -8.08
C LYS A 117 -37.53 -18.53 -8.92
N SER A 118 -36.49 -18.17 -9.66
CA SER A 118 -36.59 -17.06 -10.65
C SER A 118 -35.69 -17.18 -11.88
N GLU A 119 -35.11 -18.36 -12.16
CA GLU A 119 -34.71 -18.70 -13.53
C GLU A 119 -35.92 -19.19 -14.34
N LYS A 120 -35.83 -18.99 -15.67
CA LYS A 120 -36.78 -19.41 -16.71
C LYS A 120 -38.00 -18.50 -16.97
N LYS A 121 -37.73 -17.34 -17.58
CA LYS A 121 -38.54 -16.88 -18.73
C LYS A 121 -37.77 -15.96 -19.71
N GLU A 122 -37.41 -16.55 -20.85
CA GLU A 122 -37.35 -16.02 -22.24
C GLU A 122 -36.96 -14.52 -22.45
N THR A 123 -35.84 -14.12 -23.06
CA THR A 123 -35.40 -14.24 -24.49
C THR A 123 -36.43 -13.90 -25.56
N GLU A 124 -36.45 -12.65 -26.07
CA GLU A 124 -36.39 -12.32 -27.53
C GLU A 124 -36.34 -10.81 -27.85
N SER A 125 -35.61 -10.45 -28.93
CA SER A 125 -35.85 -9.34 -29.90
C SER A 125 -35.92 -7.85 -29.44
N ALA A 126 -35.42 -6.82 -30.15
CA ALA A 126 -34.49 -6.67 -31.28
C ALA A 126 -33.96 -5.20 -31.40
N LYS A 127 -32.98 -4.94 -32.28
CA LYS A 127 -32.35 -3.64 -32.67
C LYS A 127 -32.42 -3.53 -34.23
N PRO A 128 -31.89 -2.53 -35.00
CA PRO A 128 -31.24 -1.24 -34.68
C PRO A 128 -31.57 -0.04 -35.64
N SER A 129 -30.82 1.06 -35.49
CA SER A 129 -30.52 2.05 -36.55
C SER A 129 -29.01 2.44 -36.54
N LYS A 130 -28.50 3.16 -37.57
CA LYS A 130 -27.05 3.33 -37.85
C LYS A 130 -26.71 4.57 -38.71
N VAL A 131 -25.90 5.49 -38.16
CA VAL A 131 -25.19 6.65 -38.78
C VAL A 131 -24.02 6.99 -37.81
N GLU A 132 -22.70 7.04 -38.09
CA GLU A 132 -21.83 7.07 -39.29
C GLU A 132 -21.53 8.48 -39.88
N SER A 133 -20.37 8.81 -40.47
CA SER A 133 -19.28 8.01 -41.06
C SER A 133 -17.85 8.58 -40.81
N GLN A 134 -16.84 7.73 -41.01
CA GLN A 134 -15.39 8.02 -41.18
C GLN A 134 -15.14 8.56 -42.63
N ASN A 135 -13.98 9.03 -43.14
CA ASN A 135 -12.54 8.69 -43.04
C ASN A 135 -11.69 9.87 -43.62
N LYS A 136 -10.49 10.21 -43.12
CA LYS A 136 -9.10 9.81 -43.54
C LYS A 136 -8.57 10.18 -44.96
N THR A 137 -7.40 10.84 -44.93
CA THR A 137 -6.24 10.86 -45.87
C THR A 137 -6.34 11.43 -47.31
N THR A 138 -5.43 12.38 -47.60
CA THR A 138 -4.65 12.47 -48.85
C THR A 138 -3.24 12.99 -48.54
N THR A 139 -2.23 12.41 -49.19
CA THR A 139 -0.82 12.86 -49.19
C THR A 139 -0.60 13.78 -50.39
N GLU A 140 -0.12 15.02 -50.19
CA GLU A 140 0.77 15.78 -51.10
C GLU A 140 0.84 17.26 -50.67
N GLU A 141 2.01 17.72 -50.22
CA GLU A 141 2.71 18.85 -50.85
C GLU A 141 4.07 19.07 -50.15
N GLN A 142 5.10 18.40 -50.67
CA GLN A 142 6.42 19.02 -50.67
C GLN A 142 6.48 19.96 -51.88
N THR A 143 6.17 21.26 -51.74
CA THR A 143 6.91 22.31 -52.49
C THR A 143 6.87 23.65 -51.75
N LYS A 144 7.90 24.49 -51.99
CA LYS A 144 7.92 25.96 -51.76
C LYS A 144 7.77 26.48 -50.32
N ILE A 145 8.82 26.33 -49.52
CA ILE A 145 9.34 27.48 -48.75
C ILE A 145 10.82 27.67 -49.10
N THR A 146 11.05 28.42 -50.18
CA THR A 146 12.37 28.93 -50.60
C THR A 146 12.30 30.46 -50.66
N LYS A 147 13.45 31.12 -50.45
CA LYS A 147 13.67 32.56 -50.18
C LYS A 147 13.47 32.94 -48.70
N LYS A 148 14.36 33.75 -48.09
CA LYS A 148 15.51 34.50 -48.64
C LYS A 148 16.65 34.55 -47.62
#